data_AF-A0A838QBP8-F1
#
_entry.id   AF-A0A838QBP8-F1
#
_cell.length_a   1.000
_cell.length_b   1.000
_cell.length_c   1.000
_cell.angle_alpha   90.00
_cell.angle_beta   90.00
_cell.angle_gamma   90.00
#
_symmetry.space_group_name_H-M   'P 1'
#
loop_
_entity.id
_entity.type
_entity.pdbx_description
1 polymer ?
#
loop_
_entity_poly.entity_id
_entity_poly.type
_entity_poly.pdbx_seq_one_letter_code
_entity_poly.pdbx_strand_id
1 'polypeptide(L)'
;SNRHLDLEPVLAAIARDLGLVALVRRDLPIPPREQATGRVQSVWAVLARSTDDLGGLSADTRWGVLRSRADVTAWTDDFSNIMRIFAWRR
;
A
#
# COMPACT_ATOMS: atom_id res chain seq x y z
N SER A 1 8.29 -8.29 8.63
CA SER A 1 7.97 -6.99 8.00
C SER A 1 9.15 -6.57 7.12
N ASN A 2 8.92 -6.24 5.85
CA ASN A 2 9.97 -5.79 4.95
C ASN A 2 9.90 -4.27 4.77
N ARG A 3 10.96 -3.55 5.17
CA ARG A 3 11.06 -2.08 5.11
C ARG A 3 11.79 -1.56 3.86
N HIS A 4 12.21 -2.47 2.99
CA HIS A 4 13.09 -2.20 1.86
C HIS A 4 12.36 -2.24 0.52
N LEU A 5 11.06 -2.56 0.51
CA LEU A 5 10.27 -2.69 -0.70
C LEU A 5 9.13 -1.69 -0.69
N ASP A 6 9.00 -0.92 -1.77
CA ASP A 6 7.81 -0.11 -2.06
C ASP A 6 6.78 -1.00 -2.78
N LEU A 7 5.96 -1.69 -1.98
CA LEU A 7 4.95 -2.63 -2.49
C LEU A 7 3.69 -1.93 -3.01
N GLU A 8 3.52 -0.66 -2.71
CA GLU A 8 2.35 0.11 -3.14
C GLU A 8 2.11 0.07 -4.66
N PRO A 9 3.10 0.33 -5.54
CA PRO A 9 2.91 0.23 -6.98
C PRO A 9 2.61 -1.20 -7.46
N VAL A 10 3.08 -2.24 -6.77
CA VAL A 10 2.76 -3.64 -7.09
C VAL A 10 1.29 -3.91 -6.78
N LEU A 11 0.82 -3.50 -5.61
CA LEU A 11 -0.58 -3.64 -5.20
C LEU A 11 -1.52 -2.82 -6.10
N ALA A 12 -1.10 -1.63 -6.55
CA ALA A 12 -1.84 -0.83 -7.51
C ALA A 12 -1.97 -1.56 -8.87
N ALA A 13 -0.90 -2.20 -9.33
CA ALA A 13 -0.93 -2.98 -10.56
C ALA A 13 -1.83 -4.22 -10.44
N ILE A 14 -1.76 -4.96 -9.32
CA ILE A 14 -2.65 -6.09 -9.03
C ILE A 14 -4.12 -5.65 -9.02
N ALA A 15 -4.42 -4.54 -8.34
CA ALA A 15 -5.79 -4.03 -8.27
C ALA A 15 -6.34 -3.69 -9.66
N ARG A 16 -5.55 -3.00 -10.49
CA ARG A 16 -5.93 -2.71 -11.87
C ARG A 16 -6.15 -3.99 -12.69
N ASP A 17 -5.20 -4.92 -12.64
CA ASP A 17 -5.22 -6.12 -13.46
C ASP A 17 -6.40 -7.06 -13.09
N LEU A 18 -6.86 -7.01 -11.84
CA LEU A 18 -8.00 -7.76 -11.33
C LEU A 18 -9.32 -6.97 -11.27
N GLY A 19 -9.33 -5.70 -11.69
CA GLY A 19 -10.52 -4.83 -11.63
C GLY A 19 -11.00 -4.52 -10.20
N LEU A 20 -10.09 -4.49 -9.23
CA LEU A 20 -10.36 -4.19 -7.83
C LEU A 20 -10.18 -2.70 -7.52
N VAL A 21 -10.84 -2.24 -6.47
CA VAL A 21 -10.53 -0.95 -5.82
C VAL A 21 -9.50 -1.17 -4.73
N ALA A 22 -8.65 -0.17 -4.49
CA ALA A 22 -7.59 -0.27 -3.51
C ALA A 22 -7.37 1.05 -2.76
N LEU A 23 -7.22 0.95 -1.44
CA LEU A 23 -6.91 2.06 -0.55
C LEU A 23 -5.60 1.82 0.21
N VAL A 24 -4.88 2.90 0.48
CA VAL A 24 -3.64 2.89 1.26
C VAL A 24 -3.75 3.87 2.43
N ARG A 25 -3.21 3.47 3.58
CA ARG A 25 -3.03 4.34 4.73
C ARG A 25 -1.57 4.30 5.17
N ARG A 26 -0.98 5.48 5.36
CA ARG A 26 0.40 5.65 5.81
C ARG A 26 0.39 6.25 7.20
N ASP A 27 0.73 5.45 8.20
CA ASP A 27 0.91 5.95 9.56
C ASP A 27 2.36 6.47 9.71
N LEU A 28 2.66 7.56 9.00
CA LEU A 28 3.98 8.18 8.86
C LEU A 28 3.85 9.73 8.81
N PRO A 29 4.35 10.50 9.79
CA PRO A 29 4.96 10.11 11.06
C PRO A 29 3.93 9.82 12.16
N ILE A 30 4.32 9.00 13.15
CA ILE A 30 3.51 8.74 14.35
C ILE A 30 3.91 9.74 15.45
N PRO A 31 2.95 10.40 16.12
CA PRO A 31 3.25 11.32 17.23
C PRO A 31 4.11 10.67 18.32
N PRO A 32 5.07 11.38 18.96
CA PRO A 32 5.95 10.80 19.98
C PRO A 32 5.21 10.09 21.12
N ARG A 33 4.06 10.61 21.54
CA ARG A 33 3.20 10.00 22.57
C ARG A 33 2.72 8.59 22.21
N GLU A 34 2.48 8.32 20.93
CA GLU A 34 2.00 7.01 20.46
C GLU A 34 3.16 6.04 20.25
N GLN A 35 4.35 6.55 19.91
CA GLN A 35 5.58 5.74 19.89
C GLN A 35 5.92 5.25 21.31
N ALA A 36 5.74 6.11 22.33
CA ALA A 36 5.95 5.75 23.73
C ALA A 36 5.01 4.64 24.23
N THR A 37 3.84 4.46 23.60
CA THR A 37 2.91 3.36 23.88
C THR A 37 3.15 2.13 23.01
N GLY A 38 4.27 2.05 22.29
CA GLY A 38 4.67 0.91 21.47
C GLY A 38 4.10 0.90 20.05
N ARG A 39 3.47 1.98 19.58
CA ARG A 39 2.97 2.06 18.20
C ARG A 39 4.14 2.27 17.23
N VAL A 40 4.23 1.43 16.19
CA VAL A 40 5.29 1.46 15.18
C VAL A 40 4.74 1.95 13.84
N GLN A 41 5.58 2.69 13.11
CA GLN A 41 5.32 3.14 11.75
C GLN A 41 4.91 1.98 10.84
N SER A 42 3.83 2.19 10.08
CA SER A 42 3.28 1.16 9.21
C SER A 42 2.57 1.76 8.00
N VAL A 43 2.53 0.99 6.92
CA VAL A 43 1.73 1.28 5.74
C VAL A 43 0.77 0.12 5.55
N TRP A 44 -0.52 0.44 5.40
CA TRP A 44 -1.61 -0.53 5.24
C TRP A 44 -2.21 -0.36 3.86
N ALA A 45 -2.55 -1.47 3.22
CA ALA A 45 -3.27 -1.48 1.96
C ALA A 45 -4.47 -2.44 2.07
N VAL A 46 -5.59 -2.04 1.47
CA VAL A 46 -6.83 -2.84 1.43
C VAL A 46 -7.31 -2.86 -0.02
N LEU A 47 -7.64 -4.05 -0.51
CA LEU A 47 -8.22 -4.26 -1.84
C LEU A 47 -9.62 -4.85 -1.68
N ALA A 48 -10.55 -4.41 -2.52
CA ALA A 48 -11.93 -4.91 -2.52
C ALA A 48 -12.50 -4.94 -3.95
N ARG A 49 -13.61 -5.66 -4.16
CA ARG A 49 -14.24 -5.77 -5.49
C ARG A 49 -14.91 -4.46 -5.92
N SER A 50 -15.44 -3.71 -4.97
CA SER A 50 -16.11 -2.43 -5.20
C SER A 50 -15.86 -1.44 -4.06
N THR A 51 -16.18 -0.17 -4.27
CA THR A 51 -16.09 0.86 -3.23
C THR A 51 -17.01 0.56 -2.05
N ASP A 52 -18.15 -0.10 -2.28
CA ASP A 52 -19.13 -0.41 -1.24
C ASP A 52 -18.61 -1.47 -0.26
N ASP A 53 -17.80 -2.41 -0.77
CA ASP A 53 -17.13 -3.44 0.03
C ASP A 53 -16.07 -2.87 0.99
N LEU A 54 -15.62 -1.62 0.79
CA LEU A 54 -14.68 -0.94 1.68
C LEU A 54 -15.36 -0.39 2.95
N GLY A 55 -16.70 -0.35 2.97
CA GLY A 55 -17.47 0.19 4.08
C GLY A 55 -16.99 1.60 4.48
N GLY A 56 -16.87 1.83 5.79
CA GLY A 56 -16.47 3.13 6.34
C GLY A 56 -15.05 3.59 5.98
N LEU A 57 -14.20 2.73 5.43
CA LEU A 57 -12.83 3.11 5.03
C LEU A 57 -12.85 4.10 3.86
N SER A 58 -13.86 4.00 2.98
CA SER A 58 -14.02 4.91 1.83
C SER A 58 -14.29 6.36 2.23
N ALA A 59 -14.89 6.58 3.41
CA ALA A 59 -15.21 7.90 3.95
C ALA A 59 -14.12 8.45 4.90
N ASP A 60 -13.16 7.61 5.30
CA ASP A 60 -12.09 8.01 6.21
C ASP A 60 -10.93 8.65 5.45
N THR A 61 -10.78 9.97 5.61
CA THR A 61 -9.74 10.81 4.95
C THR A 61 -8.30 10.36 5.17
N ARG A 62 -8.03 9.47 6.13
CA ARG A 62 -6.70 8.87 6.33
C ARG A 62 -6.34 7.86 5.25
N TRP A 63 -7.33 7.35 4.52
CA TRP A 63 -7.15 6.47 3.38
C TRP A 63 -7.09 7.26 2.09
N GLY A 64 -6.16 6.89 1.22
CA GLY A 64 -6.02 7.45 -0.12
C GLY A 64 -5.91 6.36 -1.16
N VAL A 65 -5.88 6.77 -2.42
CA VAL A 65 -5.65 5.86 -3.56
C VAL A 65 -4.19 5.41 -3.56
N LEU A 66 -3.92 4.16 -3.99
CA LEU A 66 -2.55 3.69 -4.16
C LEU A 66 -1.84 4.48 -5.27
N ARG A 67 -0.57 4.81 -5.03
CA ARG A 67 0.34 5.34 -6.04
C ARG A 67 0.65 4.24 -7.04
N SER A 68 0.26 4.48 -8.29
CA SER A 68 0.65 3.64 -9.40
C SER A 68 2.01 4.07 -9.96
N ARG A 69 2.69 3.13 -10.61
CA ARG A 69 3.89 3.38 -11.41
C ARG A 69 3.75 2.65 -12.73
N ALA A 70 3.83 3.38 -13.85
CA ALA A 70 3.67 2.79 -15.19
C ALA A 70 4.73 1.72 -15.49
N ASP A 71 5.87 1.80 -14.81
CA ASP A 71 6.96 0.87 -14.97
C ASP A 71 6.70 -0.41 -14.14
N VAL A 72 5.91 -0.40 -13.07
CA VAL A 72 5.66 -1.60 -12.24
C VAL A 72 4.43 -2.38 -12.73
N THR A 73 4.61 -3.69 -12.92
CA THR A 73 3.54 -4.65 -13.27
C THR A 73 3.12 -5.46 -12.04
N ALA A 74 1.95 -6.11 -12.11
CA ALA A 74 1.53 -7.06 -11.08
C ALA A 74 2.56 -8.19 -10.97
N TRP A 75 2.83 -8.61 -9.74
CA TRP A 75 3.62 -9.80 -9.49
C TRP A 75 2.72 -11.04 -9.56
N THR A 76 3.27 -12.11 -10.11
CA THR A 76 2.66 -13.44 -10.15
C THR A 76 3.58 -14.41 -9.41
N ASP A 77 3.11 -15.64 -9.18
CA ASP A 77 3.94 -16.70 -8.58
C ASP A 77 5.22 -16.95 -9.39
N ASP A 78 5.12 -16.90 -10.71
CA ASP A 78 6.23 -17.14 -11.64
C ASP A 78 7.09 -15.89 -11.92
N PHE A 79 6.67 -14.70 -11.45
CA PHE A 79 7.40 -13.46 -11.74
C PHE A 79 7.30 -12.43 -10.62
N SER A 80 8.46 -12.12 -10.03
CA SER A 80 8.65 -11.03 -9.07
C SER A 80 9.96 -10.29 -9.35
N ASN A 81 9.89 -9.02 -9.75
CA ASN A 81 11.08 -8.18 -9.96
C ASN A 81 11.32 -7.24 -8.76
N ILE A 82 12.06 -7.76 -7.78
CA ILE A 82 12.36 -7.06 -6.52
C ILE A 82 13.16 -5.77 -6.74
N MET A 83 14.09 -5.76 -7.70
CA MET A 83 15.00 -4.62 -7.92
C MET A 83 14.25 -3.34 -8.31
N ARG A 84 13.13 -3.48 -9.02
CA ARG A 84 12.34 -2.34 -9.50
C ARG A 84 11.60 -1.60 -8.39
N ILE A 85 11.30 -2.30 -7.30
CA ILE A 85 10.52 -1.76 -6.19
C ILE A 85 11.35 -1.53 -4.93
N PHE A 86 12.68 -1.64 -5.04
CA PHE A 86 13.54 -1.42 -3.89
C PHE A 86 13.42 0.03 -3.43
N ALA A 87 13.13 0.22 -2.15
CA ALA A 87 13.06 1.53 -1.51
C ALA A 87 14.48 2.02 -1.22
N TRP A 88 15.12 2.58 -2.25
CA TRP A 88 16.45 3.18 -2.14
C TRP A 88 16.42 4.30 -1.11
N ARG A 89 17.11 4.08 0.02
CA ARG A 89 17.41 5.16 0.94
C ARG A 89 18.45 6.05 0.28
N ARG A 90 18.14 7.34 0.18
CA ARG A 90 19.17 8.38 0.06
C ARG A 90 19.79 8.62 1.43
#